data_AF-B3SC09-F1
#
_entry.id   AF-B3SC09-F1
#
_cell.length_a   1.000
_cell.length_b   1.000
_cell.length_c   1.000
_cell.angle_alpha   90.00
_cell.angle_beta   90.00
_cell.angle_gamma   90.00
#
_symmetry.space_group_name_H-M   'P 1'
#
loop_
_entity.id
_entity.type
_entity.pdbx_description
1 polymer ?
#
loop_
_entity_poly.entity_id
_entity_poly.type
_entity_poly.pdbx_seq_one_letter_code
_entity_poly.pdbx_strand_id
1 'polypeptide(L)'
;MEERKVLNLIYDYFEKNKFFKSSKTLVEESGIPINKDIINSTFPLQHVLDEYENSSRINISLPNALLLPGDNTYINKASMSLNYITEGENILSTNFSDDRDLILGTAKGKTILIKIPECIDGIKEEQLILNANTYHNHKGGVLDVDINPCRRLTRCINMNAIGDNFVSFTAMDICVSPDNNFVTVATDTSRIILYEIKTGQQLLNFYGATNDGFSQPRHCWHPDGHYLYSTSQDNCIYVWEISTQQIVSKLKVHTNVVRHISISDKLKILVSGGYDATAVLWKRV
;
A
#
# COMPACT_ATOMS: atom_id res chain seq x y z
N MET A 1 -22.31 -4.85 11.12
CA MET A 1 -21.33 -5.95 11.29
C MET A 1 -22.12 -7.15 11.78
N GLU A 2 -22.21 -8.24 11.01
CA GLU A 2 -23.05 -9.39 11.36
C GLU A 2 -22.56 -10.04 12.66
N GLU A 3 -23.40 -10.07 13.69
CA GLU A 3 -23.16 -10.64 15.03
C GLU A 3 -22.50 -12.02 14.98
N ARG A 4 -22.88 -12.83 13.98
CA ARG A 4 -22.31 -14.16 13.72
C ARG A 4 -20.80 -14.15 13.39
N LYS A 5 -20.31 -13.13 12.69
CA LYS A 5 -18.87 -13.00 12.35
C LYS A 5 -18.03 -12.70 13.59
N VAL A 6 -18.55 -11.85 14.48
CA VAL A 6 -17.87 -11.49 15.74
C VAL A 6 -17.78 -12.71 16.66
N LEU A 7 -18.87 -13.47 16.80
CA LEU A 7 -18.90 -14.69 17.61
C LEU A 7 -17.93 -15.75 17.11
N ASN A 8 -17.80 -15.92 15.79
CA ASN A 8 -16.83 -16.84 15.20
C ASN A 8 -15.37 -16.44 15.52
N LEU A 9 -15.04 -15.14 15.47
CA LEU A 9 -13.70 -14.64 15.78
C LEU A 9 -13.34 -14.82 17.28
N ILE A 10 -14.28 -14.53 18.18
CA ILE A 10 -14.06 -14.70 19.64
C ILE A 10 -13.89 -16.18 19.98
N TYR A 11 -14.68 -17.05 19.35
CA TYR A 11 -14.56 -18.49 19.54
C TYR A 11 -13.19 -19.02 19.09
N ASP A 12 -12.70 -18.60 17.92
CA ASP A 12 -11.38 -18.99 17.41
C ASP A 12 -10.24 -18.52 18.33
N TYR A 13 -10.32 -17.29 18.84
CA TYR A 13 -9.36 -16.78 19.83
C TYR A 13 -9.31 -17.66 21.08
N PHE A 14 -10.47 -18.10 21.60
CA PHE A 14 -10.52 -18.98 22.77
C PHE A 14 -9.96 -20.37 22.46
N GLU A 15 -10.27 -20.96 21.31
CA GLU A 15 -9.76 -22.27 20.92
C GLU A 15 -8.22 -22.25 20.72
N LYS A 16 -7.68 -21.26 19.99
CA LYS A 16 -6.23 -21.11 19.76
C LYS A 16 -5.43 -20.97 21.05
N ASN A 17 -5.99 -20.25 22.03
CA ASN A 17 -5.35 -20.04 23.33
C ASN A 17 -5.71 -21.11 24.38
N LYS A 18 -6.37 -22.20 23.98
CA LYS A 18 -6.77 -23.33 24.85
C LYS A 18 -7.73 -22.94 25.99
N PHE A 19 -8.54 -21.90 25.79
CA PHE A 19 -9.58 -21.45 26.73
C PHE A 19 -10.92 -22.18 26.49
N PHE A 20 -10.90 -23.51 26.54
CA PHE A 20 -12.03 -24.37 26.16
C PHE A 20 -13.30 -24.16 27.00
N LYS A 21 -13.14 -23.72 28.26
CA LYS A 21 -14.30 -23.42 29.11
C LYS A 21 -15.02 -22.17 28.61
N SER A 22 -14.27 -21.14 28.22
CA SER A 22 -14.80 -19.88 27.69
C SER A 22 -15.41 -20.06 26.30
N SER A 23 -14.81 -20.88 25.43
CA SER A 23 -15.37 -21.18 24.11
C SER A 23 -16.70 -21.95 24.22
N LYS A 24 -16.80 -22.90 25.16
CA LYS A 24 -18.04 -23.62 25.44
C LYS A 24 -19.14 -22.70 25.98
N THR A 25 -18.82 -21.86 26.96
CA THR A 25 -19.78 -20.89 27.52
C THR A 25 -20.26 -19.89 26.47
N LEU A 26 -19.38 -19.41 25.58
CA LEU A 26 -19.76 -18.53 24.49
C LEU A 26 -20.78 -19.15 23.54
N VAL A 27 -20.63 -20.44 23.20
CA VAL A 27 -21.59 -21.17 22.36
C VAL A 27 -22.93 -21.35 23.08
N GLU A 28 -22.90 -21.69 24.36
CA GLU A 28 -24.10 -21.91 25.18
C GLU A 28 -24.90 -20.61 25.38
N GLU A 29 -24.23 -19.49 25.66
CA GLU A 29 -24.87 -18.21 25.94
C GLU A 29 -25.31 -17.46 24.67
N SER A 30 -24.58 -17.60 23.56
CA SER A 30 -24.92 -16.89 22.32
C SER A 30 -26.12 -17.50 21.59
N GLY A 31 -26.42 -18.79 21.79
CA GLY A 31 -27.52 -19.49 21.12
C GLY A 31 -27.40 -19.58 19.59
N ILE A 32 -26.28 -19.11 19.01
CA ILE A 32 -26.03 -19.09 17.57
C ILE A 32 -25.08 -20.24 17.22
N PRO A 33 -25.45 -21.14 16.29
CA PRO A 33 -24.57 -22.23 15.87
C PRO A 33 -23.30 -21.68 15.19
N ILE A 34 -22.16 -21.87 15.86
CA ILE A 34 -20.82 -21.54 15.36
C ILE A 34 -20.47 -22.55 14.28
N ASN A 35 -20.32 -22.06 13.04
CA ASN A 35 -19.95 -22.91 11.92
C ASN A 35 -18.43 -22.98 11.81
N LYS A 36 -17.85 -24.13 12.17
CA LYS A 36 -16.40 -24.40 12.06
C LYS A 36 -15.90 -24.34 10.62
N ASP A 37 -16.75 -24.56 9.63
CA ASP A 37 -16.37 -24.51 8.21
C ASP A 37 -16.28 -23.08 7.66
N ILE A 38 -16.91 -22.09 8.31
CA ILE A 38 -16.70 -20.66 7.96
C ILE A 38 -15.28 -20.22 8.33
N ILE A 39 -14.63 -20.91 9.26
CA ILE A 39 -13.23 -20.69 9.67
C ILE A 39 -12.27 -21.26 8.61
N ASN A 40 -12.71 -22.15 7.73
CA ASN A 40 -11.93 -22.54 6.54
C ASN A 40 -12.12 -21.59 5.35
N SER A 41 -12.97 -20.56 5.48
CA SER A 41 -13.10 -19.49 4.46
C SER A 41 -12.22 -18.26 4.74
N THR A 42 -11.50 -18.22 5.86
CA THR A 42 -10.27 -17.41 5.93
C THR A 42 -9.23 -18.11 5.08
N PHE A 43 -8.95 -17.56 3.89
CA PHE A 43 -7.84 -17.98 3.04
C PHE A 43 -6.61 -18.25 3.91
N PRO A 44 -6.02 -19.45 3.89
CA PRO A 44 -5.07 -19.82 4.93
C PRO A 44 -3.91 -18.85 4.92
N LEU A 45 -3.68 -18.18 6.04
CA LEU A 45 -2.45 -17.43 6.33
C LEU A 45 -1.21 -18.24 5.91
N GLN A 46 -1.29 -19.56 6.05
CA GLN A 46 -0.27 -20.51 5.60
C GLN A 46 0.09 -20.37 4.11
N HIS A 47 -0.85 -20.11 3.19
CA HIS A 47 -0.52 -19.89 1.78
C HIS A 47 0.33 -18.63 1.59
N VAL A 48 -0.05 -17.54 2.25
CA VAL A 48 0.71 -16.28 2.24
C VAL A 48 2.08 -16.52 2.86
N LEU A 49 2.18 -17.20 4.01
CA LEU A 49 3.47 -17.48 4.65
C LEU A 49 4.34 -18.45 3.86
N ASP A 50 3.77 -19.51 3.30
CA ASP A 50 4.47 -20.52 2.50
C ASP A 50 4.99 -19.92 1.17
N GLU A 51 4.28 -18.95 0.59
CA GLU A 51 4.74 -18.16 -0.56
C GLU A 51 6.04 -17.41 -0.24
N TYR A 52 6.20 -16.90 0.99
CA TYR A 52 7.31 -16.00 1.35
C TYR A 52 8.44 -16.65 2.17
N GLU A 53 8.18 -17.76 2.88
CA GLU A 53 9.21 -18.52 3.61
C GLU A 53 10.11 -19.32 2.67
N ASN A 54 9.59 -19.78 1.51
CA ASN A 54 10.34 -20.62 0.57
C ASN A 54 10.86 -19.88 -0.67
N SER A 55 10.48 -18.63 -0.91
CA SER A 55 10.90 -17.93 -2.12
C SER A 55 12.33 -17.39 -2.00
N SER A 56 13.11 -17.78 -3.01
CA SER A 56 14.53 -17.49 -3.16
C SER A 56 14.85 -16.02 -2.90
N ARG A 57 15.58 -15.73 -1.82
CA ARG A 57 16.25 -14.45 -1.61
C ARG A 57 17.27 -14.24 -2.72
N ILE A 58 16.88 -13.57 -3.79
CA ILE A 58 17.84 -13.09 -4.78
C ILE A 58 18.29 -11.72 -4.27
N ASN A 59 19.45 -11.69 -3.60
CA ASN A 59 20.13 -10.43 -3.34
C ASN A 59 20.62 -9.88 -4.68
N ILE A 60 19.82 -9.01 -5.29
CA ILE A 60 20.26 -8.28 -6.47
C ILE A 60 21.12 -7.12 -5.96
N SER A 61 22.43 -7.36 -5.78
CA SER A 61 23.40 -6.26 -5.75
C SER A 61 23.55 -5.77 -7.19
N LEU A 62 22.70 -4.84 -7.64
CA LEU A 62 22.80 -4.28 -9.00
C LEU A 62 24.19 -3.64 -9.19
N PRO A 63 25.11 -4.23 -9.97
CA PRO A 63 26.30 -3.52 -10.41
C PRO A 63 25.85 -2.74 -11.64
N ASN A 64 25.53 -1.46 -11.44
CA ASN A 64 24.99 -0.55 -12.44
C ASN A 64 23.55 -0.89 -12.84
N ALA A 65 22.61 -0.01 -12.46
CA ALA A 65 21.36 0.11 -13.18
C ALA A 65 21.70 0.24 -14.66
N LEU A 66 21.26 -0.71 -15.49
CA LEU A 66 21.42 -0.63 -16.93
C LEU A 66 20.61 0.59 -17.37
N LEU A 67 21.29 1.73 -17.52
CA LEU A 67 20.79 2.81 -18.38
C LEU A 67 20.53 2.13 -19.72
N LEU A 68 19.27 2.11 -20.15
CA LEU A 68 18.90 1.56 -21.45
C LEU A 68 19.88 2.14 -22.48
N PRO A 69 20.68 1.32 -23.20
CA PRO A 69 21.63 1.82 -24.18
C PRO A 69 20.80 2.32 -25.35
N GLY A 70 20.51 3.62 -25.33
CA GLY A 70 19.68 4.30 -26.28
C GLY A 70 20.08 5.76 -26.32
N ASP A 71 19.87 6.39 -27.48
CA ASP A 71 20.09 7.81 -27.67
C ASP A 71 19.35 8.59 -26.57
N ASN A 72 20.09 9.25 -25.68
CA ASN A 72 19.56 9.97 -24.50
C ASN A 72 18.62 11.12 -24.89
N THR A 73 18.43 11.37 -26.19
CA THR A 73 17.48 12.32 -26.76
C THR A 73 16.07 12.14 -26.19
N TYR A 74 15.59 10.91 -26.04
CA TYR A 74 14.24 10.68 -25.51
C TYR A 74 14.13 11.02 -24.01
N ILE A 75 15.12 10.60 -23.20
CA ILE A 75 15.19 10.90 -21.77
C ILE A 75 15.31 12.42 -21.55
N ASN A 76 16.15 13.10 -22.33
CA ASN A 76 16.33 14.55 -22.25
C ASN A 76 15.04 15.30 -22.61
N LYS A 77 14.33 14.87 -23.66
CA LYS A 77 13.03 15.44 -24.06
C LYS A 77 11.95 15.22 -22.99
N ALA A 78 11.86 14.00 -22.46
CA ALA A 78 10.93 13.69 -21.37
C ALA A 78 11.25 14.51 -20.12
N SER A 79 12.54 14.66 -19.76
CA SER A 79 12.98 15.48 -18.62
C SER A 79 12.68 16.96 -18.80
N MET A 80 12.89 17.52 -20.01
CA MET A 80 12.53 18.91 -20.31
C MET A 80 11.02 19.13 -20.24
N SER A 81 10.24 18.18 -20.78
CA SER A 81 8.77 18.23 -20.74
C SER A 81 8.24 18.16 -19.31
N LEU A 82 8.78 17.25 -18.48
CA LEU A 82 8.43 17.15 -17.07
C LEU A 82 8.79 18.42 -16.31
N ASN A 83 9.99 18.98 -16.54
CA ASN A 83 10.43 20.22 -15.89
C ASN A 83 9.51 21.41 -16.25
N TYR A 84 9.02 21.45 -17.49
CA TYR A 84 8.04 22.45 -17.91
C TYR A 84 6.67 22.23 -17.23
N ILE A 85 6.16 20.99 -17.24
CA ILE A 85 4.87 20.62 -16.64
C ILE A 85 4.86 20.88 -15.13
N THR A 86 5.97 20.59 -14.44
CA THR A 86 6.11 20.83 -13.00
C THR A 86 6.53 22.26 -12.66
N GLU A 87 6.81 23.10 -13.66
CA GLU A 87 7.34 24.46 -13.50
C GLU A 87 8.64 24.50 -12.66
N GLY A 88 9.51 23.50 -12.81
CA GLY A 88 10.76 23.39 -12.05
C GLY A 88 10.60 22.83 -10.64
N GLU A 89 9.43 22.34 -10.25
CA GLU A 89 9.23 21.75 -8.94
C GLU A 89 9.79 20.33 -8.83
N ASN A 90 10.34 20.04 -7.64
CA ASN A 90 10.76 18.69 -7.29
C ASN A 90 9.55 17.75 -7.27
N ILE A 91 9.67 16.66 -8.01
CA ILE A 91 8.74 15.53 -7.97
C ILE A 91 9.12 14.68 -6.76
N LEU A 92 8.15 14.43 -5.88
CA LEU A 92 8.34 13.62 -4.68
C LEU A 92 7.81 12.19 -4.83
N SER A 93 6.78 12.02 -5.68
CA SER A 93 6.10 10.76 -5.88
C SER A 93 5.55 10.64 -7.29
N THR A 94 5.49 9.41 -7.79
CA THR A 94 5.04 9.11 -9.15
C THR A 94 4.35 7.75 -9.17
N ASN A 95 3.28 7.62 -9.94
CA ASN A 95 2.67 6.31 -10.17
C ASN A 95 2.04 6.24 -11.57
N PHE A 96 1.87 5.02 -12.09
CA PHE A 96 1.23 4.77 -13.38
C PHE A 96 -0.12 4.10 -13.18
N SER A 97 -1.09 4.47 -14.01
CA SER A 97 -2.33 3.72 -14.12
C SER A 97 -2.13 2.51 -15.04
N ASP A 98 -3.04 1.54 -14.95
CA ASP A 98 -3.06 0.38 -15.87
C ASP A 98 -3.14 0.81 -17.36
N ASP A 99 -3.77 1.95 -17.62
CA ASP A 99 -3.91 2.55 -18.94
C ASP A 99 -2.73 3.47 -19.31
N ARG A 100 -1.62 3.41 -18.56
CA ARG A 100 -0.36 4.14 -18.78
C ARG A 100 -0.42 5.65 -18.54
N ASP A 101 -1.46 6.17 -17.89
CA ASP A 101 -1.42 7.55 -17.40
C ASP A 101 -0.39 7.67 -16.28
N LEU A 102 0.24 8.83 -16.18
CA LEU A 102 1.21 9.15 -15.14
C LEU A 102 0.59 10.15 -14.15
N ILE A 103 0.61 9.83 -12.87
CA ILE A 103 0.32 10.80 -11.81
C ILE A 103 1.62 11.18 -11.08
N LEU A 104 1.74 12.45 -10.73
CA LEU A 104 2.89 13.02 -10.04
C LEU A 104 2.43 13.78 -8.80
N GLY A 105 3.21 13.71 -7.72
CA GLY A 105 3.12 14.59 -6.57
C GLY A 105 4.34 15.51 -6.48
N THR A 106 4.13 16.81 -6.25
CA THR A 106 5.23 17.79 -6.16
C THR A 106 5.48 18.28 -4.73
N ALA A 107 6.67 18.84 -4.51
CA ALA A 107 7.07 19.41 -3.23
C ALA A 107 6.26 20.63 -2.78
N LYS A 108 5.55 21.32 -3.70
CA LYS A 108 4.67 22.44 -3.34
C LYS A 108 3.19 22.05 -3.23
N GLY A 109 2.88 20.75 -3.22
CA GLY A 109 1.52 20.28 -3.00
C GLY A 109 0.66 20.17 -4.25
N LYS A 110 1.27 20.18 -5.44
CA LYS A 110 0.57 19.92 -6.70
C LYS A 110 0.47 18.41 -6.92
N THR A 111 -0.69 17.98 -7.41
CA THR A 111 -0.87 16.67 -8.01
C THR A 111 -1.07 16.88 -9.51
N ILE A 112 -0.33 16.18 -10.36
CA ILE A 112 -0.40 16.36 -11.81
C ILE A 112 -0.74 15.02 -12.45
N LEU A 113 -1.85 14.96 -13.19
CA LEU A 113 -2.23 13.79 -13.99
C LEU A 113 -1.92 14.05 -15.45
N ILE A 114 -1.01 13.27 -16.03
CA ILE A 114 -0.58 13.34 -17.42
C ILE A 114 -1.16 12.14 -18.16
N LYS A 115 -2.03 12.41 -19.14
CA LYS A 115 -2.55 11.37 -20.03
C LYS A 115 -1.52 11.07 -21.12
N ILE A 116 -0.98 9.84 -21.11
CA ILE A 116 0.02 9.43 -22.10
C ILE A 116 -0.71 8.79 -23.29
N PRO A 117 -0.57 9.33 -24.51
CA PRO A 117 -1.21 8.75 -25.69
C PRO A 117 -0.63 7.39 -26.07
N GLU A 118 -1.44 6.54 -26.72
CA GLU A 118 -1.04 5.19 -27.13
C GLU A 118 0.13 5.16 -28.14
N CYS A 119 0.28 6.22 -28.94
CA CYS A 119 1.36 6.36 -29.91
C CYS A 119 2.16 7.63 -29.62
N ILE A 120 3.47 7.49 -29.41
CA ILE A 120 4.36 8.62 -29.10
C ILE A 120 5.10 9.13 -30.35
N ASP A 121 5.01 8.40 -31.46
CA ASP A 121 5.61 8.81 -32.73
C ASP A 121 4.89 10.04 -33.29
N GLY A 122 5.63 11.15 -33.40
CA GLY A 122 5.13 12.40 -33.97
C GLY A 122 4.43 13.35 -33.00
N ILE A 123 4.35 13.02 -31.70
CA ILE A 123 3.81 13.93 -30.68
C ILE A 123 4.81 15.07 -30.45
N LYS A 124 4.36 16.31 -30.62
CA LYS A 124 5.14 17.51 -30.25
C LYS A 124 5.10 17.70 -28.73
N GLU A 125 6.18 18.21 -28.13
CA GLU A 125 6.27 18.48 -26.68
C GLU A 125 5.07 19.30 -26.16
N GLU A 126 4.58 20.24 -26.96
CA GLU A 126 3.39 21.05 -26.70
C GLU A 126 2.11 20.22 -26.46
N GLN A 127 1.98 19.05 -27.08
CA GLN A 127 0.82 18.17 -26.95
C GLN A 127 0.85 17.33 -25.67
N LEU A 128 2.02 17.02 -25.12
CA LEU A 128 2.15 16.39 -23.80
C LEU A 128 1.72 17.35 -22.69
N ILE A 129 2.07 18.63 -22.81
CA ILE A 129 1.67 19.68 -21.89
C ILE A 129 0.14 19.86 -21.87
N LEU A 130 -0.51 19.80 -23.04
CA LEU A 130 -1.97 19.90 -23.16
C LEU A 130 -2.73 18.74 -22.49
N ASN A 131 -2.05 17.60 -22.27
CA ASN A 131 -2.62 16.41 -21.64
C ASN A 131 -2.39 16.34 -20.12
N ALA A 132 -1.72 17.35 -19.55
CA ALA A 132 -1.46 17.44 -18.11
C ALA A 132 -2.57 18.24 -17.41
N ASN A 133 -3.18 17.64 -16.38
CA ASN A 133 -4.11 18.31 -15.48
C ASN A 133 -3.44 18.51 -14.13
N THR A 134 -3.25 19.75 -13.72
CA THR A 134 -2.64 20.12 -12.44
C THR A 134 -3.72 20.45 -11.40
N TYR A 135 -3.60 19.85 -10.23
CA TYR A 135 -4.48 20.03 -9.08
C TYR A 135 -3.70 20.62 -7.91
N HIS A 136 -4.25 21.64 -7.26
CA HIS A 136 -3.63 22.34 -6.13
C HIS A 136 -4.33 21.97 -4.82
N ASN A 137 -4.26 20.69 -4.45
CA ASN A 137 -5.09 20.13 -3.37
C ASN A 137 -4.39 20.19 -2.00
N HIS A 138 -3.07 20.28 -1.96
CA HIS A 138 -2.29 20.19 -0.73
C HIS A 138 -1.53 21.49 -0.45
N LYS A 139 -1.46 21.86 0.84
CA LYS A 139 -0.67 23.02 1.31
C LYS A 139 0.82 22.72 1.49
N GLY A 140 1.18 21.44 1.58
CA GLY A 140 2.55 20.95 1.68
C GLY A 140 2.82 19.90 0.60
N GLY A 141 4.05 19.40 0.55
CA GLY A 141 4.47 18.43 -0.48
C GLY A 141 3.61 17.17 -0.52
N VAL A 142 3.33 16.68 -1.73
CA VAL A 142 2.60 15.43 -1.96
C VAL A 142 3.58 14.26 -1.86
N LEU A 143 3.65 13.63 -0.69
CA LEU A 143 4.64 12.59 -0.39
C LEU A 143 4.42 11.29 -1.16
N ASP A 144 3.17 10.99 -1.50
CA ASP A 144 2.83 9.80 -2.28
C ASP A 144 1.53 10.00 -3.08
N VAL A 145 1.39 9.24 -4.16
CA VAL A 145 0.25 9.28 -5.08
C VAL A 145 -0.11 7.87 -5.56
N ASP A 146 -1.41 7.59 -5.62
CA ASP A 146 -1.92 6.37 -6.23
C ASP A 146 -3.15 6.66 -7.08
N ILE A 147 -3.37 5.84 -8.11
CA ILE A 147 -4.41 6.07 -9.13
C ILE A 147 -5.51 5.03 -9.00
N ASN A 148 -6.70 5.51 -8.64
CA ASN A 148 -7.91 4.75 -8.85
C ASN A 148 -8.41 4.90 -10.31
N PRO A 149 -8.95 3.84 -10.95
CA PRO A 149 -9.50 3.87 -12.31
C PRO A 149 -10.55 4.96 -12.57
N CYS A 150 -11.27 5.40 -11.54
CA CYS A 150 -12.22 6.49 -11.66
C CYS A 150 -11.56 7.86 -11.93
N ARG A 151 -10.24 8.00 -11.68
CA ARG A 151 -9.39 9.18 -11.94
C ARG A 151 -10.02 10.50 -11.46
N ARG A 152 -10.73 10.46 -10.33
CA ARG A 152 -11.39 11.63 -9.74
C ARG A 152 -10.81 11.94 -8.38
N LEU A 153 -10.21 13.11 -8.26
CA LEU A 153 -9.88 13.74 -6.98
C LEU A 153 -11.16 14.39 -6.45
N THR A 154 -11.82 13.76 -5.47
CA THR A 154 -13.15 14.19 -5.01
C THR A 154 -13.15 14.84 -3.64
N ARG A 155 -12.12 14.61 -2.80
CA ARG A 155 -12.20 14.99 -1.38
C ARG A 155 -10.86 15.08 -0.66
N CYS A 156 -10.75 16.03 0.27
CA CYS A 156 -9.75 16.04 1.33
C CYS A 156 -10.33 15.39 2.59
N ILE A 157 -9.61 14.43 3.18
CA ILE A 157 -10.07 13.68 4.36
C ILE A 157 -9.17 14.02 5.55
N ASN A 158 -9.77 14.22 6.73
CA ASN A 158 -9.03 14.41 7.98
C ASN A 158 -8.68 13.04 8.59
N MET A 159 -7.39 12.72 8.70
CA MET A 159 -6.91 11.45 9.29
C MET A 159 -7.23 11.28 10.78
N ASN A 160 -7.47 12.39 11.47
CA ASN A 160 -7.76 12.42 12.91
C ASN A 160 -9.26 12.61 13.19
N ALA A 161 -10.15 12.40 12.20
CA ALA A 161 -11.58 12.69 12.32
C ALA A 161 -12.27 11.89 13.43
N ILE A 162 -11.75 10.71 13.77
CA ILE A 162 -12.34 9.85 14.81
C ILE A 162 -11.95 10.24 16.25
N GLY A 163 -10.97 11.13 16.43
CA GLY A 163 -10.57 11.63 17.75
C GLY A 163 -9.94 10.58 18.68
N ASP A 164 -9.25 9.58 18.13
CA ASP A 164 -8.50 8.59 18.90
C ASP A 164 -7.15 9.14 19.42
N ASN A 165 -6.49 8.38 20.29
CA ASN A 165 -5.21 8.80 20.90
C ASN A 165 -4.01 8.77 19.93
N PHE A 166 -4.19 8.26 18.71
CA PHE A 166 -3.13 8.11 17.69
C PHE A 166 -3.18 9.26 16.68
N VAL A 167 -2.81 10.46 17.14
CA VAL A 167 -2.78 11.66 16.31
C VAL A 167 -1.69 11.54 15.25
N SER A 168 -2.09 11.52 13.98
CA SER A 168 -1.19 11.49 12.83
C SER A 168 -1.03 12.90 12.25
N PHE A 169 0.20 13.30 11.92
CA PHE A 169 0.46 14.62 11.35
C PHE A 169 0.63 14.55 9.83
N THR A 170 1.16 13.43 9.33
CA THR A 170 1.56 13.29 7.94
C THR A 170 1.05 11.97 7.35
N ALA A 171 0.42 12.05 6.17
CA ALA A 171 0.17 10.88 5.34
C ALA A 171 1.46 10.57 4.58
N MET A 172 2.04 9.40 4.84
CA MET A 172 3.36 9.02 4.34
C MET A 172 3.32 8.18 3.08
N ASP A 173 2.24 7.43 2.89
CA ASP A 173 2.03 6.51 1.77
C ASP A 173 0.54 6.28 1.54
N ILE A 174 0.15 5.99 0.31
CA ILE A 174 -1.24 5.72 -0.07
C ILE A 174 -1.30 4.53 -1.03
N CYS A 175 -2.27 3.63 -0.82
CA CYS A 175 -2.45 2.47 -1.68
C CYS A 175 -3.92 2.12 -1.87
N VAL A 176 -4.38 2.13 -3.12
CA VAL A 176 -5.70 1.72 -3.59
C VAL A 176 -5.79 0.19 -3.55
N SER A 177 -6.92 -0.32 -3.06
CA SER A 177 -7.16 -1.75 -2.98
C SER A 177 -7.29 -2.37 -4.38
N PRO A 178 -7.00 -3.69 -4.55
CA PRO A 178 -7.10 -4.37 -5.84
C PRO A 178 -8.50 -4.29 -6.47
N ASP A 179 -9.55 -4.23 -5.63
CA ASP A 179 -10.94 -4.09 -6.07
C ASP A 179 -11.38 -2.64 -6.33
N ASN A 180 -10.48 -1.68 -6.16
CA ASN A 180 -10.69 -0.24 -6.37
C ASN A 180 -11.79 0.40 -5.51
N ASN A 181 -12.21 -0.25 -4.43
CA ASN A 181 -13.25 0.27 -3.53
C ASN A 181 -12.67 0.98 -2.30
N PHE A 182 -11.45 0.65 -1.91
CA PHE A 182 -10.81 1.13 -0.69
C PHE A 182 -9.48 1.80 -0.99
N VAL A 183 -9.08 2.66 -0.07
CA VAL A 183 -7.75 3.25 -0.06
C VAL A 183 -7.19 3.17 1.35
N THR A 184 -5.91 2.81 1.44
CA THR A 184 -5.18 2.75 2.70
C THR A 184 -4.16 3.88 2.74
N VAL A 185 -4.05 4.51 3.90
CA VAL A 185 -3.12 5.60 4.15
C VAL A 185 -2.24 5.22 5.33
N ALA A 186 -0.94 5.08 5.12
CA ALA A 186 0.01 4.93 6.21
C ALA A 186 0.44 6.31 6.70
N THR A 187 0.61 6.44 8.02
CA THR A 187 0.95 7.70 8.66
C THR A 187 2.30 7.65 9.35
N ASP A 188 2.78 8.82 9.76
CA ASP A 188 3.99 8.97 10.56
C ASP A 188 3.93 8.31 11.94
N THR A 189 2.76 7.90 12.44
CA THR A 189 2.62 7.31 13.79
C THR A 189 2.44 5.79 13.80
N SER A 190 2.95 5.09 12.79
CA SER A 190 2.79 3.62 12.63
C SER A 190 1.33 3.16 12.51
N ARG A 191 0.45 4.07 12.12
CA ARG A 191 -0.97 3.81 11.91
C ARG A 191 -1.22 3.66 10.42
N ILE A 192 -1.99 2.65 10.04
CA ILE A 192 -2.57 2.54 8.69
C ILE A 192 -4.07 2.74 8.83
N ILE A 193 -4.65 3.57 7.97
CA ILE A 193 -6.07 3.90 7.99
C ILE A 193 -6.69 3.45 6.69
N LEU A 194 -7.82 2.73 6.77
CA LEU A 194 -8.57 2.31 5.58
C LEU A 194 -9.82 3.16 5.41
N TYR A 195 -9.99 3.71 4.22
CA TYR A 195 -11.13 4.49 3.79
C TYR A 195 -11.88 3.80 2.65
N GLU A 196 -13.20 3.95 2.61
CA GLU A 196 -13.98 3.65 1.42
C GLU A 196 -13.89 4.83 0.44
N ILE A 197 -13.52 4.54 -0.81
CA ILE A 197 -13.29 5.57 -1.83
C ILE A 197 -14.60 6.29 -2.19
N LYS A 198 -15.71 5.56 -2.33
CA LYS A 198 -16.99 6.12 -2.76
C LYS A 198 -17.55 7.14 -1.78
N THR A 199 -17.49 6.82 -0.49
CA THR A 199 -18.09 7.65 0.57
C THR A 199 -17.07 8.55 1.26
N GLY A 200 -15.78 8.27 1.14
CA GLY A 200 -14.71 8.91 1.92
C GLY A 200 -14.75 8.56 3.41
N GLN A 201 -15.54 7.54 3.80
CA GLN A 201 -15.69 7.15 5.19
C GLN A 201 -14.48 6.36 5.65
N GLN A 202 -13.98 6.70 6.85
CA GLN A 202 -12.99 5.89 7.56
C GLN A 202 -13.66 4.61 8.08
N LEU A 203 -13.10 3.45 7.72
CA LEU A 203 -13.65 2.15 8.11
C LEU A 203 -12.83 1.48 9.20
N LEU A 204 -11.50 1.40 9.04
CA LEU A 204 -10.62 0.64 9.92
C LEU A 204 -9.36 1.41 10.28
N ASN A 205 -8.73 1.01 11.38
CA ASN A 205 -7.38 1.43 11.76
C ASN A 205 -6.53 0.23 12.13
N PHE A 206 -5.28 0.24 11.71
CA PHE A 206 -4.28 -0.77 12.01
C PHE A 206 -3.21 -0.13 12.90
N TYR A 207 -2.96 -0.75 14.07
CA TYR A 207 -2.00 -0.26 15.07
C TYR A 207 -1.05 -1.39 15.47
N GLY A 208 0.13 -1.03 15.95
CA GLY A 208 1.05 -1.98 16.60
C GLY A 208 2.29 -2.34 15.79
N ALA A 209 2.43 -1.87 14.54
CA ALA A 209 3.73 -1.87 13.89
C ALA A 209 4.65 -0.86 14.59
N THR A 210 5.93 -1.19 14.67
CA THR A 210 6.93 -0.31 15.26
C THR A 210 7.49 0.62 14.20
N ASN A 211 7.34 1.93 14.40
CA ASN A 211 8.00 2.96 13.61
C ASN A 211 8.28 4.17 14.52
N ASP A 212 9.46 4.78 14.44
CA ASP A 212 9.93 5.82 15.36
C ASP A 212 9.49 7.24 15.00
N GLY A 213 8.52 7.39 14.10
CA GLY A 213 8.03 8.70 13.65
C GLY A 213 8.83 9.34 12.53
N PHE A 214 10.05 8.87 12.25
CA PHE A 214 10.94 9.48 11.26
C PHE A 214 11.04 8.69 9.95
N SER A 215 10.62 7.42 9.91
CA SER A 215 10.57 6.71 8.63
C SER A 215 9.25 6.91 7.90
N GLN A 216 9.35 6.84 6.57
CA GLN A 216 8.23 6.76 5.66
C GLN A 216 7.81 5.29 5.57
N PRO A 217 6.79 4.83 6.34
CA PRO A 217 6.27 3.49 6.13
C PRO A 217 5.74 3.43 4.70
N ARG A 218 6.11 2.37 3.98
CA ARG A 218 5.53 2.00 2.70
C ARG A 218 4.64 0.81 2.91
N HIS A 219 3.52 0.74 2.22
CA HIS A 219 2.63 -0.40 2.28
C HIS A 219 2.05 -0.74 0.92
N CYS A 220 1.66 -2.00 0.76
CA CYS A 220 0.96 -2.43 -0.44
C CYS A 220 -0.07 -3.51 -0.09
N TRP A 221 -1.11 -3.59 -0.90
CA TRP A 221 -2.10 -4.64 -0.80
C TRP A 221 -1.56 -5.97 -1.28
N HIS A 222 -1.95 -7.05 -0.60
CA HIS A 222 -1.94 -8.34 -1.27
C HIS A 222 -3.07 -8.37 -2.33
N PRO A 223 -2.83 -8.92 -3.54
CA PRO A 223 -3.81 -8.96 -4.62
C PRO A 223 -5.15 -9.62 -4.33
N ASP A 224 -5.24 -10.48 -3.30
CA ASP A 224 -6.54 -11.02 -2.86
C ASP A 224 -7.40 -10.01 -2.08
N GLY A 225 -6.84 -8.87 -1.67
CA GLY A 225 -7.51 -7.84 -0.89
C GLY A 225 -7.73 -8.21 0.59
N HIS A 226 -7.18 -9.31 1.07
CA HIS A 226 -7.35 -9.77 2.46
C HIS A 226 -6.19 -9.35 3.37
N TYR A 227 -5.03 -9.03 2.79
CA TYR A 227 -3.84 -8.68 3.54
C TYR A 227 -3.20 -7.36 3.08
N LEU A 228 -2.49 -6.72 4.00
CA LEU A 228 -1.57 -5.61 3.71
C LEU A 228 -0.16 -6.01 4.12
N TYR A 229 0.82 -5.56 3.35
CA TYR A 229 2.21 -5.55 3.77
C TYR A 229 2.62 -4.14 4.13
N SER A 230 3.35 -3.95 5.23
CA SER A 230 3.95 -2.66 5.55
C SER A 230 5.40 -2.79 5.99
N THR A 231 6.24 -1.87 5.54
CA THR A 231 7.65 -1.78 5.93
C THR A 231 7.81 -1.22 7.33
N SER A 232 8.89 -1.63 8.02
CA SER A 232 9.24 -1.10 9.34
C SER A 232 10.74 -0.84 9.47
N GLN A 233 11.09 0.02 10.42
CA GLN A 233 12.46 0.30 10.82
C GLN A 233 13.12 -0.81 11.61
N ASP A 234 12.35 -1.75 12.15
CA ASP A 234 12.90 -2.92 12.84
C ASP A 234 13.39 -4.01 11.86
N ASN A 235 13.64 -3.61 10.62
CA ASN A 235 14.13 -4.41 9.50
C ASN A 235 13.14 -5.49 9.02
N CYS A 236 11.88 -5.39 9.45
CA CYS A 236 10.84 -6.34 9.10
C CYS A 236 9.79 -5.76 8.17
N ILE A 237 9.07 -6.67 7.51
CA ILE A 237 7.79 -6.40 6.86
C ILE A 237 6.70 -6.99 7.76
N TYR A 238 5.70 -6.20 8.07
CA TYR A 238 4.51 -6.63 8.80
C TYR A 238 3.43 -7.06 7.81
N VAL A 239 2.81 -8.21 8.09
CA VAL A 239 1.64 -8.71 7.36
C VAL A 239 0.42 -8.50 8.22
N TRP A 240 -0.52 -7.70 7.72
CA TRP A 240 -1.77 -7.38 8.40
C TRP A 240 -2.91 -8.14 7.75
N GLU A 241 -3.81 -8.68 8.54
CA GLU A 241 -5.08 -9.19 8.05
C GLU A 241 -6.14 -8.08 8.17
N ILE A 242 -6.80 -7.77 7.05
CA ILE A 242 -7.78 -6.68 6.96
C ILE A 242 -8.98 -6.93 7.87
N SER A 243 -9.48 -8.17 7.91
CA SER A 243 -10.70 -8.53 8.64
C SER A 243 -10.55 -8.39 10.16
N THR A 244 -9.36 -8.68 10.69
CA THR A 244 -9.09 -8.68 12.13
C THR A 244 -8.33 -7.42 12.59
N GLN A 245 -7.78 -6.64 11.67
CA GLN A 245 -6.89 -5.51 11.93
C GLN A 245 -5.63 -5.88 12.73
N GLN A 246 -5.26 -7.16 12.72
CA GLN A 246 -4.12 -7.67 13.47
C GLN A 246 -2.92 -7.94 12.56
N ILE A 247 -1.74 -7.83 13.16
CA ILE A 247 -0.50 -8.37 12.61
C ILE A 247 -0.57 -9.88 12.73
N VAL A 248 -0.63 -10.55 11.59
CA VAL A 248 -0.67 -12.01 11.50
C VAL A 248 0.72 -12.60 11.23
N SER A 249 1.66 -11.79 10.74
CA SER A 249 3.05 -12.20 10.60
C SER A 249 4.02 -11.02 10.56
N LYS A 250 5.28 -11.34 10.85
CA LYS A 250 6.41 -10.41 10.83
C LYS A 250 7.58 -11.08 10.13
N LEU A 251 7.86 -10.62 8.92
CA LEU A 251 8.89 -11.17 8.05
C LEU A 251 10.21 -10.43 8.31
N LYS A 252 11.19 -11.11 8.92
CA LYS A 252 12.53 -10.56 9.11
C LYS A 252 13.38 -10.76 7.85
N VAL A 253 13.38 -9.73 7.02
CA VAL A 253 13.86 -9.84 5.62
C VAL A 253 15.12 -9.03 5.35
N HIS A 254 15.31 -7.92 6.05
CA HIS A 254 16.45 -7.02 5.89
C HIS A 254 17.31 -7.01 7.16
N THR A 255 18.53 -6.51 7.02
CA THR A 255 19.47 -6.28 8.14
C THR A 255 19.48 -4.82 8.61
N ASN A 256 18.77 -3.94 7.89
CA ASN A 256 18.55 -2.53 8.20
C ASN A 256 17.12 -2.12 7.79
N VAL A 257 16.72 -0.87 8.08
CA VAL A 257 15.36 -0.34 7.85
C VAL A 257 14.84 -0.69 6.46
N VAL A 258 13.61 -1.25 6.40
CA VAL A 258 12.93 -1.48 5.14
C VAL A 258 12.32 -0.16 4.67
N ARG A 259 12.71 0.30 3.48
CA ARG A 259 12.36 1.62 2.95
C ARG A 259 11.29 1.59 1.89
N HIS A 260 11.11 0.45 1.23
CA HIS A 260 10.11 0.31 0.20
C HIS A 260 9.60 -1.12 0.11
N ILE A 261 8.35 -1.24 -0.33
CA ILE A 261 7.73 -2.50 -0.69
C ILE A 261 6.82 -2.25 -1.89
N SER A 262 6.76 -3.20 -2.82
CA SER A 262 5.91 -3.10 -4.00
C SER A 262 5.52 -4.49 -4.46
N ILE A 263 4.28 -4.62 -4.93
CA ILE A 263 3.74 -5.86 -5.47
C ILE A 263 3.40 -5.68 -6.95
N SER A 264 3.62 -6.72 -7.73
CA SER A 264 3.08 -6.83 -9.08
C SER A 264 2.28 -8.10 -9.18
N ASP A 265 0.95 -7.97 -9.28
CA ASP A 265 0.07 -9.11 -9.46
C ASP A 265 0.32 -9.81 -10.80
N LYS A 266 0.49 -9.02 -11.87
CA LYS A 266 0.82 -9.48 -13.22
C LYS A 266 2.07 -10.35 -13.27
N LEU A 267 3.13 -9.95 -12.56
CA LEU A 267 4.40 -10.68 -12.51
C LEU A 267 4.43 -11.71 -11.38
N LYS A 268 3.40 -11.74 -10.52
CA LYS A 268 3.35 -12.51 -9.28
C LYS A 268 4.60 -12.31 -8.41
N ILE A 269 5.07 -11.07 -8.26
CA ILE A 269 6.24 -10.77 -7.41
C ILE A 269 5.91 -9.75 -6.34
N LEU A 270 6.49 -9.95 -5.15
CA LEU A 270 6.64 -8.94 -4.11
C LEU A 270 8.12 -8.55 -4.07
N VAL A 271 8.41 -7.26 -3.92
CA VAL A 271 9.77 -6.73 -3.83
C VAL A 271 9.85 -5.78 -2.66
N SER A 272 10.91 -5.90 -1.85
CA SER A 272 11.26 -4.89 -0.86
C SER A 272 12.67 -4.38 -1.06
N GLY A 273 12.93 -3.17 -0.59
CA GLY A 273 14.25 -2.55 -0.57
C GLY A 273 14.52 -1.91 0.77
N GLY A 274 15.76 -2.00 1.25
CA GLY A 274 16.16 -1.51 2.56
C GLY A 274 17.47 -0.73 2.58
N TYR A 275 17.78 -0.15 3.73
CA TYR A 275 19.05 0.55 3.98
C TYR A 275 20.27 -0.36 4.17
N ASP A 276 20.09 -1.67 4.00
CA ASP A 276 21.19 -2.62 3.89
C ASP A 276 21.71 -2.74 2.45
N ALA A 277 21.28 -1.84 1.56
CA ALA A 277 21.62 -1.81 0.15
C ALA A 277 21.22 -3.10 -0.60
N THR A 278 20.19 -3.80 -0.11
CA THR A 278 19.64 -4.98 -0.77
C THR A 278 18.21 -4.75 -1.22
N ALA A 279 17.84 -5.43 -2.30
CA ALA A 279 16.45 -5.68 -2.65
C ALA A 279 16.17 -7.18 -2.49
N VAL A 280 15.04 -7.52 -1.87
CA VAL A 280 14.59 -8.90 -1.69
C VAL A 280 13.36 -9.11 -2.56
N LEU A 281 13.38 -10.20 -3.33
CA LEU A 281 12.33 -10.56 -4.27
C LEU A 281 11.68 -11.87 -3.82
N TRP A 282 10.36 -11.90 -3.79
CA TRP A 282 9.58 -13.11 -3.56
C TRP A 282 8.72 -13.39 -4.78
N LYS A 283 8.78 -14.62 -5.30
CA LYS A 283 7.87 -15.11 -6.32
C LYS A 283 6.70 -15.79 -5.65
N ARG A 284 5.49 -15.32 -5.95
CA ARG A 284 4.23 -15.96 -5.55
C ARG A 284 3.91 -17.05 -6.57
N VAL A 285 3.46 -18.20 -6.10
CA VAL A 285 3.28 -19.40 -6.93
C VAL A 285 1.92 -19.40 -7.64
#